data_AF-A0A6A2Z7H6-F1
#
_entry.id   AF-A0A6A2Z7H6-F1
#
_cell.length_a   1.000
_cell.length_b   1.000
_cell.length_c   1.000
_cell.angle_alpha   90.00
_cell.angle_beta   90.00
_cell.angle_gamma   90.00
#
_symmetry.space_group_name_H-M   'P 1'
#
loop_
_entity.id
_entity.type
_entity.pdbx_description
1 polymer ?
#
loop_
_entity_poly.entity_id
_entity_poly.type
_entity_poly.pdbx_seq_one_letter_code
_entity_poly.pdbx_strand_id
1 'polypeptide(L)'
;MAEQYIVGIAGVMASLLGFVLFYCISLVRSRGPSKINRTASMEFPSENCVNKTGNAEAVGTTDIIIVGAGVAGAALAYSLGKISIAFSLGLYPLSSFKTAMAATKKLSSLFPLFSLLCFVCIFLLLSISRRASISSFATHPNFFQFRPIDTTRSDPTAAGDSSCDYTDGSWVYNPDARFDRYDSSCKEIFKGWNCILNNKSNSGDIVKWRWKPRNCHLPPFDPLKFLHTYRDTNIGFIGDSLNRNMFVSLFCTLKRVTNDVKKWRPAGADRGFTFVHYNLTIAYHRTNLLARYGRWSANANGGELEALGYTEGYRVDVDIPESTWEKAPSFHDILIFNTGHWWWAPSKFDPVKSPMLFFEKGLPVIPPIPPDVGLDKVLKHMIRFVEKTMRRGAIKLFRTQSPRHFEGGDWDQGGSCRRLLPLLPEEVEELFSLKNNGTNVETRLVNQHLYEALEGSNIHSLNITRMSEFRADAHPSSAGGKKHDDCMHWCLPGVTDTWNDLFVAHLNRLKTRN
;
A
#
# COMPACT_ATOMS: atom_id res chain seq x y z
N MET A 1 -24.68 -51.42 30.56
CA MET A 1 -25.45 -50.42 29.80
C MET A 1 -24.73 -49.05 29.68
N ALA A 2 -23.40 -49.02 29.56
CA ALA A 2 -22.65 -47.77 29.30
C ALA A 2 -21.83 -47.82 28.00
N GLU A 3 -21.49 -49.01 27.48
CA GLU A 3 -20.69 -49.14 26.24
C GLU A 3 -21.50 -49.04 24.95
N GLN A 4 -22.82 -49.26 24.97
CA GLN A 4 -23.66 -49.12 23.77
C GLN A 4 -23.95 -47.66 23.36
N TYR A 5 -23.75 -46.69 24.26
CA TYR A 5 -23.97 -45.27 23.97
C TYR A 5 -22.78 -44.59 23.29
N ILE A 6 -21.55 -45.04 23.56
CA ILE A 6 -20.33 -44.42 23.02
C ILE A 6 -20.13 -44.81 21.54
N VAL A 7 -20.49 -46.04 21.16
CA VAL A 7 -20.39 -46.51 19.77
C VAL A 7 -21.41 -45.82 18.86
N GLY A 8 -22.60 -45.48 19.37
CA GLY A 8 -23.63 -44.77 18.61
C GLY A 8 -23.28 -43.32 18.28
N ILE A 9 -22.67 -42.60 19.24
CA ILE A 9 -22.31 -41.18 19.06
C ILE A 9 -21.11 -41.03 18.10
N ALA A 10 -20.14 -41.93 18.18
CA ALA A 10 -18.99 -41.93 17.26
C ALA A 10 -19.40 -42.21 15.80
N GLY A 11 -20.36 -43.12 15.57
CA GLY A 11 -20.88 -43.44 14.23
C GLY A 11 -21.66 -42.28 13.58
N VAL A 12 -22.39 -41.50 14.39
CA VAL A 12 -23.12 -40.31 13.92
C VAL A 12 -22.17 -39.17 13.58
N MET A 13 -21.12 -38.96 14.37
CA MET A 13 -20.09 -37.94 14.10
C MET A 13 -19.27 -38.27 12.84
N ALA A 14 -18.93 -39.54 12.62
CA ALA A 14 -18.23 -39.99 11.42
C ALA A 14 -19.08 -39.82 10.14
N SER A 15 -20.39 -40.08 10.22
CA SER A 15 -21.31 -39.88 9.08
C SER A 15 -21.52 -38.40 8.75
N LEU A 16 -21.58 -37.52 9.75
CA LEU A 16 -21.68 -36.06 9.57
C LEU A 16 -20.41 -35.49 8.92
N LEU A 17 -19.22 -35.91 9.36
CA LEU A 17 -17.96 -35.53 8.75
C LEU A 17 -17.83 -36.00 7.30
N GLY A 18 -18.29 -37.23 7.00
CA GLY A 18 -18.35 -37.75 5.63
C GLY A 18 -19.28 -36.95 4.71
N PHE A 19 -20.44 -36.53 5.22
CA PHE A 19 -21.41 -35.71 4.47
C PHE A 19 -20.87 -34.29 4.18
N VAL A 20 -20.20 -33.68 5.16
CA VAL A 20 -19.57 -32.36 4.98
C VAL A 20 -18.42 -32.44 3.96
N LEU A 21 -17.62 -33.50 3.99
CA LEU A 21 -16.54 -33.70 3.02
C LEU A 21 -17.09 -33.89 1.60
N PHE A 22 -18.12 -34.71 1.43
CA PHE A 22 -18.77 -34.93 0.12
C PHE A 22 -19.44 -33.65 -0.40
N TYR A 23 -20.08 -32.87 0.48
CA TYR A 23 -20.69 -31.59 0.13
C TYR A 23 -19.62 -30.57 -0.31
N CYS A 24 -18.51 -30.46 0.41
CA CYS A 24 -17.39 -29.60 0.04
C CYS A 24 -16.73 -30.02 -1.28
N ILE A 25 -16.56 -31.33 -1.54
CA ILE A 25 -16.03 -31.84 -2.81
C ILE A 25 -17.01 -31.57 -3.96
N SER A 26 -18.32 -31.66 -3.72
CA SER A 26 -19.36 -31.34 -4.72
C SER A 26 -19.41 -29.84 -5.06
N LEU A 27 -19.20 -28.96 -4.07
CA LEU A 27 -19.11 -27.51 -4.24
C LEU A 27 -17.87 -27.11 -5.05
N VAL A 28 -16.72 -27.75 -4.80
CA VAL A 28 -15.49 -27.53 -5.55
C VAL A 28 -15.61 -28.04 -7.00
N ARG A 29 -16.41 -29.09 -7.25
CA ARG A 29 -16.68 -29.62 -8.60
C ARG A 29 -17.73 -28.81 -9.39
N SER A 30 -18.49 -27.94 -8.73
CA SER A 30 -19.56 -27.11 -9.34
C SER A 30 -19.11 -25.71 -9.80
N ARG A 31 -17.87 -25.29 -9.51
CA ARG A 31 -17.32 -23.99 -9.95
C ARG A 31 -16.24 -24.15 -11.01
N GLY A 32 -16.68 -24.43 -12.24
CA GLY A 32 -15.93 -24.07 -13.45
C GLY A 32 -16.08 -22.56 -13.76
N PRO A 33 -15.19 -21.97 -14.58
CA PRO A 33 -15.10 -20.52 -14.74
C PRO A 33 -16.28 -19.96 -15.54
N SER A 34 -17.02 -19.00 -14.96
CA SER A 34 -18.05 -18.26 -15.68
C SER A 34 -17.42 -17.23 -16.63
N LYS A 35 -17.45 -17.50 -17.93
CA LYS A 35 -17.34 -16.47 -18.97
C LYS A 35 -18.59 -15.58 -18.91
N ILE A 36 -18.42 -14.29 -18.68
CA ILE A 36 -19.49 -13.30 -18.83
C ILE A 36 -19.40 -12.75 -20.26
N ASN A 37 -20.34 -13.15 -21.10
CA ASN A 37 -20.66 -12.47 -22.35
C ASN A 37 -21.45 -11.19 -22.00
N ARG A 38 -20.92 -10.01 -22.36
CA ARG A 38 -21.71 -8.78 -22.47
C ARG A 38 -22.07 -8.55 -23.93
N THR A 39 -23.33 -8.80 -24.26
CA THR A 39 -24.02 -8.22 -25.39
C THR A 39 -24.13 -6.71 -25.16
N ALA A 40 -23.51 -5.91 -26.04
CA ALA A 40 -23.74 -4.48 -26.12
C ALA A 40 -24.74 -4.23 -27.25
N SER A 41 -25.97 -3.86 -26.90
CA SER A 41 -26.91 -3.22 -27.82
C SER A 41 -26.49 -1.76 -27.96
N MET A 42 -26.13 -1.35 -29.18
CA MET A 42 -25.73 0.01 -29.51
C MET A 42 -26.77 0.55 -30.49
N GLU A 43 -27.73 1.34 -29.98
CA GLU A 43 -28.59 2.18 -30.79
C GLU A 43 -27.77 3.39 -31.27
N PHE A 44 -27.67 3.54 -32.58
CA PHE A 44 -27.12 4.70 -33.27
C PHE A 44 -28.26 5.65 -33.65
N PRO A 45 -28.10 6.98 -33.51
CA PRO A 45 -28.83 7.94 -34.32
C PRO A 45 -28.11 8.14 -35.67
N SER A 46 -28.85 7.93 -36.75
CA SER A 46 -28.67 8.56 -38.07
C SER A 46 -28.91 10.09 -37.92
N GLU A 47 -28.44 11.02 -38.75
CA GLU A 47 -28.02 11.00 -40.14
C GLU A 47 -27.37 12.36 -40.48
N ASN A 48 -26.52 12.36 -41.52
CA ASN A 48 -26.31 13.40 -42.56
C ASN A 48 -24.85 13.80 -42.81
N CYS A 49 -24.23 13.15 -43.80
CA CYS A 49 -23.46 13.85 -44.82
C CYS A 49 -23.45 13.07 -46.16
N VAL A 50 -23.91 13.80 -47.16
CA VAL A 50 -23.96 13.66 -48.63
C VAL A 50 -22.92 12.76 -49.32
N ASN A 51 -23.45 12.02 -50.30
CA ASN A 51 -22.81 11.14 -51.30
C ASN A 51 -21.60 11.70 -52.05
N LYS A 52 -20.63 10.81 -52.34
CA LYS A 52 -20.05 10.69 -53.70
C LYS A 52 -19.54 9.27 -54.00
N THR A 53 -19.86 8.87 -55.21
CA THR A 53 -19.76 7.58 -55.92
C THR A 53 -18.35 7.21 -56.39
N GLY A 54 -18.07 5.91 -56.55
CA GLY A 54 -17.23 5.44 -57.67
C GLY A 54 -16.31 4.23 -57.46
N ASN A 55 -16.81 3.06 -57.89
CA ASN A 55 -16.18 1.91 -58.58
C ASN A 55 -15.13 0.95 -57.97
N ALA A 56 -15.45 -0.32 -58.26
CA ALA A 56 -14.86 -1.63 -57.96
C ALA A 56 -13.56 -2.00 -58.69
N GLU A 57 -12.82 -2.98 -58.14
CA GLU A 57 -12.52 -4.33 -58.68
C GLU A 57 -11.62 -5.10 -57.66
N ALA A 58 -12.06 -6.26 -57.11
CA ALA A 58 -11.77 -7.66 -57.51
C ALA A 58 -10.30 -8.09 -57.15
N VAL A 59 -9.90 -9.24 -56.57
CA VAL A 59 -10.36 -10.62 -56.38
C VAL A 59 -9.53 -11.25 -55.23
N GLY A 60 -10.04 -12.23 -54.48
CA GLY A 60 -9.21 -13.12 -53.65
C GLY A 60 -10.02 -14.03 -52.71
N THR A 61 -10.26 -15.27 -53.12
CA THR A 61 -11.09 -16.32 -52.50
C THR A 61 -10.38 -17.12 -51.40
N THR A 62 -11.18 -17.98 -50.71
CA THR A 62 -10.83 -19.15 -49.86
C THR A 62 -10.12 -18.88 -48.52
N ASP A 63 -10.37 -19.53 -47.38
CA ASP A 63 -11.31 -20.57 -46.95
C ASP A 63 -11.49 -20.47 -45.42
N ILE A 64 -12.69 -20.84 -44.94
CA ILE A 64 -13.02 -20.99 -43.52
C ILE A 64 -12.69 -22.43 -43.11
N ILE A 65 -11.73 -22.60 -42.20
CA ILE A 65 -11.49 -23.86 -41.49
C ILE A 65 -11.89 -23.68 -40.02
N ILE A 66 -12.93 -24.39 -39.62
CA ILE A 66 -13.30 -24.66 -38.23
C ILE A 66 -12.57 -25.94 -37.80
N VAL A 67 -11.71 -25.87 -36.79
CA VAL A 67 -11.24 -27.05 -36.04
C VAL A 67 -11.44 -26.83 -34.55
N GLY A 68 -12.17 -27.78 -33.95
CA GLY A 68 -12.57 -27.80 -32.55
C GLY A 68 -11.48 -28.24 -31.57
N ALA A 69 -11.91 -28.26 -30.31
CA ALA A 69 -11.12 -28.41 -29.08
C ALA A 69 -10.57 -29.82 -28.80
N GLY A 70 -9.48 -29.85 -28.02
CA GLY A 70 -8.77 -31.01 -27.47
C GLY A 70 -7.27 -30.77 -27.70
N VAL A 71 -6.32 -30.83 -26.75
CA VAL A 71 -6.14 -31.63 -25.54
C VAL A 71 -5.09 -30.87 -24.70
N ALA A 72 -5.25 -30.76 -23.37
CA ALA A 72 -4.20 -30.26 -22.48
C ALA A 72 -3.90 -31.32 -21.42
N GLY A 73 -2.75 -31.99 -21.57
CA GLY A 73 -2.21 -32.95 -20.63
C GLY A 73 -0.69 -33.07 -20.80
N ALA A 74 0.01 -32.95 -19.68
CA ALA A 74 1.44 -33.20 -19.44
C ALA A 74 2.46 -32.10 -19.80
N ALA A 75 2.97 -31.42 -18.77
CA ALA A 75 4.42 -31.20 -18.55
C ALA A 75 4.65 -30.44 -17.23
N LEU A 76 5.08 -31.13 -16.17
CA LEU A 76 6.19 -30.67 -15.30
C LEU A 76 6.56 -31.80 -14.31
N ALA A 77 7.59 -32.57 -14.67
CA ALA A 77 8.33 -33.40 -13.73
C ALA A 77 9.81 -33.33 -14.12
N TYR A 78 10.51 -32.33 -13.58
CA TYR A 78 11.95 -32.42 -13.40
C TYR A 78 12.39 -31.48 -12.27
N SER A 79 13.31 -31.97 -11.45
CA SER A 79 13.95 -31.30 -10.31
C SER A 79 13.21 -31.44 -8.98
N LEU A 80 13.41 -32.57 -8.31
CA LEU A 80 14.31 -32.63 -7.16
C LEU A 80 14.38 -34.08 -6.65
N GLY A 81 15.48 -34.74 -6.98
CA GLY A 81 15.87 -36.00 -6.38
C GLY A 81 16.60 -35.78 -5.06
N LYS A 82 16.51 -36.82 -4.22
CA LYS A 82 17.28 -37.14 -3.01
C LYS A 82 16.92 -36.39 -1.74
N ILE A 83 16.33 -37.13 -0.78
CA ILE A 83 17.02 -37.65 0.41
C ILE A 83 16.28 -38.91 0.88
N SER A 84 17.01 -40.02 0.99
CA SER A 84 16.56 -41.27 1.63
C SER A 84 16.62 -41.13 3.14
N ILE A 85 15.55 -41.50 3.84
CA ILE A 85 15.63 -42.11 5.18
C ILE A 85 14.59 -43.23 5.24
N ALA A 86 15.07 -44.44 5.51
CA ALA A 86 14.28 -45.65 5.68
C ALA A 86 13.53 -45.64 7.02
N PHE A 87 12.35 -46.28 7.10
CA PHE A 87 12.04 -47.27 8.16
C PHE A 87 10.76 -48.04 7.81
N SER A 88 10.82 -49.35 8.04
CA SER A 88 9.87 -50.42 7.76
C SER A 88 8.51 -50.28 8.46
N LEU A 89 7.43 -50.85 7.86
CA LEU A 89 6.58 -51.90 8.46
C LEU A 89 5.32 -52.20 7.61
N GLY A 90 5.16 -53.48 7.22
CA GLY A 90 3.91 -54.24 7.41
C GLY A 90 2.78 -54.15 6.37
N LEU A 91 2.71 -55.14 5.47
CA LEU A 91 1.54 -55.54 4.67
C LEU A 91 0.55 -56.39 5.50
N TYR A 92 -0.77 -56.23 5.33
CA TYR A 92 -1.78 -57.31 5.32
C TYR A 92 -3.09 -56.88 4.60
N PRO A 93 -3.90 -57.81 4.01
CA PRO A 93 -4.74 -57.56 2.84
C PRO A 93 -6.26 -57.44 3.07
N LEU A 94 -6.96 -56.97 2.02
CA LEU A 94 -8.41 -56.88 1.88
C LEU A 94 -9.10 -58.25 1.75
N SER A 95 -10.11 -58.52 2.58
CA SER A 95 -11.37 -59.16 2.15
C SER A 95 -12.46 -59.03 3.23
N SER A 96 -13.54 -58.29 2.93
CA SER A 96 -14.91 -58.46 3.45
C SER A 96 -15.71 -57.16 3.37
N PHE A 97 -16.36 -56.89 2.24
CA PHE A 97 -17.47 -55.92 2.16
C PHE A 97 -18.44 -56.35 1.04
N LYS A 98 -19.16 -57.45 1.27
CA LYS A 98 -20.31 -57.87 0.45
C LYS A 98 -21.39 -58.52 1.33
N THR A 99 -21.91 -57.79 2.32
CA THR A 99 -23.14 -58.17 3.04
C THR A 99 -23.63 -57.02 3.95
N ALA A 100 -24.15 -55.93 3.36
CA ALA A 100 -24.90 -54.92 4.13
C ALA A 100 -25.89 -54.08 3.29
N MET A 101 -26.26 -54.52 2.08
CA MET A 101 -27.37 -53.92 1.30
C MET A 101 -28.63 -54.79 1.43
N ALA A 102 -29.25 -54.81 2.61
CA ALA A 102 -30.58 -55.41 2.74
C ALA A 102 -31.44 -54.84 3.89
N ALA A 103 -30.96 -53.87 4.68
CA ALA A 103 -31.66 -53.39 5.88
C ALA A 103 -31.98 -51.88 5.92
N THR A 104 -31.95 -51.16 4.79
CA THR A 104 -32.12 -49.69 4.76
C THR A 104 -33.44 -49.19 4.16
N LYS A 105 -34.44 -50.04 3.97
CA LYS A 105 -35.74 -49.64 3.39
C LYS A 105 -36.86 -49.30 4.37
N LYS A 106 -36.60 -49.25 5.70
CA LYS A 106 -37.66 -48.92 6.69
C LYS A 106 -37.37 -47.73 7.60
N LEU A 107 -36.30 -46.97 7.36
CA LEU A 107 -35.94 -45.78 8.15
C LEU A 107 -35.85 -44.49 7.31
N SER A 108 -36.51 -44.43 6.15
CA SER A 108 -36.56 -43.23 5.30
C SER A 108 -37.77 -42.31 5.56
N SER A 109 -38.74 -42.76 6.37
CA SER A 109 -40.00 -42.03 6.62
C SER A 109 -39.93 -41.01 7.77
N LEU A 110 -38.87 -41.00 8.59
CA LEU A 110 -38.74 -40.13 9.77
C LEU A 110 -37.73 -38.99 9.59
N PHE A 111 -36.96 -39.02 8.50
CA PHE A 111 -35.94 -38.02 8.17
C PHE A 111 -36.47 -36.58 7.97
N PRO A 112 -37.63 -36.34 7.31
CA PRO A 112 -38.11 -34.97 7.13
C PRO A 112 -38.61 -34.35 8.44
N LEU A 113 -39.19 -35.16 9.33
CA LEU A 113 -39.64 -34.72 10.66
C LEU A 113 -38.48 -34.32 11.57
N PHE A 114 -37.38 -35.08 11.54
CA PHE A 114 -36.18 -34.77 12.33
C PHE A 114 -35.48 -33.50 11.83
N SER A 115 -35.40 -33.32 10.51
CA SER A 115 -34.86 -32.10 9.89
C SER A 115 -35.69 -30.86 10.27
N LEU A 116 -37.03 -30.97 10.23
CA LEU A 116 -37.91 -29.87 10.63
C LEU A 116 -37.76 -29.51 12.11
N LEU A 117 -37.64 -30.50 13.00
CA LEU A 117 -37.40 -30.26 14.43
C LEU A 117 -36.07 -29.55 14.68
N CYS A 118 -35.01 -29.91 13.97
CA CYS A 118 -33.71 -29.24 14.07
C CYS A 118 -33.78 -27.78 13.61
N PHE A 119 -34.49 -27.48 12.51
CA PHE A 119 -34.68 -26.11 12.05
C PHE A 119 -35.47 -25.25 13.05
N VAL A 120 -36.54 -25.80 13.65
CA VAL A 120 -37.33 -25.10 14.67
C VAL A 120 -36.50 -24.83 15.92
N CYS A 121 -35.70 -25.79 16.39
CA CYS A 121 -34.80 -25.62 17.54
C CYS A 121 -33.75 -24.53 17.28
N ILE A 122 -33.13 -24.50 16.10
CA ILE A 122 -32.15 -23.47 15.72
C ILE A 122 -32.82 -22.08 15.67
N PHE A 123 -34.03 -21.99 15.12
CA PHE A 123 -34.76 -20.72 15.03
C PHE A 123 -35.16 -20.18 16.41
N LEU A 124 -35.58 -21.05 17.33
CA LEU A 124 -35.88 -20.69 18.72
C LEU A 124 -34.62 -20.23 19.47
N LEU A 125 -33.47 -20.92 19.29
CA LEU A 125 -32.20 -20.53 19.89
C LEU A 125 -31.71 -19.16 19.39
N LEU A 126 -31.83 -18.88 18.10
CA LEU A 126 -31.47 -17.57 17.51
C LEU A 126 -32.44 -16.45 17.94
N SER A 127 -33.70 -16.78 18.20
CA SER A 127 -34.69 -15.82 18.71
C SER A 127 -34.46 -15.44 20.17
N ILE A 128 -34.01 -16.40 21.00
CA ILE A 128 -33.61 -16.17 22.38
C ILE A 128 -32.30 -15.34 22.44
N SER A 129 -31.35 -15.61 21.55
CA SER A 129 -30.10 -14.82 21.47
C SER A 129 -30.34 -13.37 21.06
N ARG A 130 -31.31 -13.10 20.17
CA ARG A 130 -31.70 -11.72 19.81
C ARG A 130 -32.35 -10.95 20.95
N ARG A 131 -33.13 -11.60 21.84
CA ARG A 131 -33.67 -10.92 23.04
C ARG A 131 -32.59 -10.59 24.07
N ALA A 132 -31.57 -11.44 24.22
CA ALA A 132 -30.44 -11.17 25.10
C ALA A 132 -29.54 -10.01 24.62
N SER A 133 -29.47 -9.76 23.31
CA SER A 133 -28.73 -8.60 22.76
C SER A 133 -29.50 -7.28 22.80
N ILE A 134 -30.83 -7.30 23.00
CA ILE A 134 -31.65 -6.08 23.06
C ILE A 134 -31.74 -5.51 24.49
N SER A 135 -31.48 -6.32 25.53
CA SER A 135 -31.54 -5.86 26.93
C SER A 135 -30.23 -5.28 27.49
N SER A 136 -29.17 -5.12 26.67
CA SER A 136 -27.84 -4.67 27.12
C SER A 136 -27.32 -3.37 26.47
N PHE A 137 -28.15 -2.63 25.72
CA PHE A 137 -27.80 -1.29 25.23
C PHE A 137 -28.76 -0.22 25.77
N ALA A 138 -28.60 0.09 27.06
CA ALA A 138 -29.07 1.33 27.66
C ALA A 138 -28.04 1.80 28.69
N THR A 139 -26.83 2.09 28.23
CA THR A 139 -25.88 2.94 28.96
C THR A 139 -25.55 4.12 28.08
N HIS A 140 -25.91 5.30 28.58
CA HIS A 140 -25.63 6.60 28.00
C HIS A 140 -24.19 6.68 27.47
N PRO A 141 -23.94 7.29 26.29
CA PRO A 141 -22.58 7.67 25.93
C PRO A 141 -22.18 8.80 26.89
N ASN A 142 -21.36 8.46 27.88
CA ASN A 142 -20.57 9.46 28.57
C ASN A 142 -19.71 10.14 27.51
N PHE A 143 -20.11 11.35 27.13
CA PHE A 143 -19.24 12.32 26.48
C PHE A 143 -18.01 12.44 27.38
N PHE A 144 -16.93 11.77 27.00
CA PHE A 144 -15.63 12.06 27.57
C PHE A 144 -15.29 13.49 27.16
N GLN A 145 -15.53 14.42 28.09
CA GLN A 145 -14.89 15.73 28.05
C GLN A 145 -13.40 15.48 27.88
N PHE A 146 -12.87 15.81 26.70
CA PHE A 146 -11.47 16.14 26.55
C PHE A 146 -11.19 17.19 27.62
N ARG A 147 -10.42 16.84 28.66
CA ARG A 147 -9.77 17.87 29.46
C ARG A 147 -8.86 18.62 28.48
N PRO A 148 -9.08 19.92 28.26
CA PRO A 148 -8.07 20.73 27.62
C PRO A 148 -6.82 20.57 28.48
N ILE A 149 -5.70 20.18 27.87
CA ILE A 149 -4.41 20.45 28.51
C ILE A 149 -4.36 21.97 28.61
N ASP A 150 -4.48 22.45 29.84
CA ASP A 150 -4.38 23.85 30.17
C ASP A 150 -2.96 24.31 29.82
N THR A 151 -2.81 24.91 28.64
CA THR A 151 -1.57 25.56 28.20
C THR A 151 -1.43 26.96 28.76
N THR A 152 -2.21 27.35 29.78
CA THR A 152 -1.99 28.61 30.51
C THR A 152 -0.99 28.44 31.66
N ARG A 153 0.19 27.90 31.35
CA ARG A 153 1.39 28.24 32.11
C ARG A 153 2.41 28.77 31.13
N SER A 154 2.41 30.09 30.99
CA SER A 154 3.47 30.87 30.37
C SER A 154 4.78 30.55 31.09
N ASP A 155 5.49 29.56 30.55
CA ASP A 155 6.90 29.36 30.87
C ASP A 155 7.66 30.54 30.21
N PRO A 156 8.42 31.34 30.97
CA PRO A 156 9.12 32.50 30.43
C PRO A 156 10.38 32.06 29.68
N THR A 157 10.17 31.37 28.57
CA THR A 157 11.14 31.20 27.49
C THR A 157 10.45 31.41 26.14
N ALA A 158 9.68 32.50 26.04
CA ALA A 158 9.46 33.15 24.75
C ALA A 158 10.77 33.80 24.27
N ALA A 159 11.74 32.94 23.98
CA ALA A 159 13.00 33.31 23.34
C ALA A 159 12.75 33.38 21.83
N GLY A 160 12.30 34.55 21.37
CA GLY A 160 12.51 35.04 20.02
C GLY A 160 11.70 34.35 18.90
N ASP A 161 11.34 35.18 17.93
CA ASP A 161 10.84 34.89 16.60
C ASP A 161 11.86 34.11 15.74
N SER A 162 12.40 33.01 16.29
CA SER A 162 13.29 32.10 15.59
C SER A 162 12.49 30.90 15.12
N SER A 163 12.56 30.63 13.83
CA SER A 163 11.90 29.45 13.28
C SER A 163 12.49 28.17 13.87
N CYS A 164 11.65 27.35 14.49
CA CYS A 164 12.03 26.03 14.98
C CYS A 164 12.61 25.17 13.85
N ASP A 165 13.85 24.71 14.05
CA ASP A 165 14.46 23.68 13.23
C ASP A 165 14.02 22.30 13.76
N TYR A 166 13.19 21.61 12.97
CA TYR A 166 12.70 20.28 13.30
C TYR A 166 13.66 19.16 12.87
N THR A 167 14.74 19.48 12.16
CA THR A 167 15.69 18.49 11.62
C THR A 167 16.71 18.00 12.65
N ASP A 168 16.98 18.81 13.66
CA ASP A 168 17.91 18.51 14.74
C ASP A 168 17.15 18.21 16.05
N GLY A 169 17.32 16.99 16.55
CA GLY A 169 16.59 16.49 17.71
C GLY A 169 16.93 15.05 18.04
N SER A 170 16.14 14.46 18.94
CA SER A 170 16.28 13.07 19.35
C SER A 170 14.93 12.42 19.60
N TRP A 171 14.90 11.08 19.54
CA TRP A 171 13.72 10.32 19.96
C TRP A 171 13.71 10.12 21.46
N VAL A 172 12.60 10.47 22.08
CA VAL A 172 12.37 10.28 23.51
C VAL A 172 11.30 9.20 23.69
N TYR A 173 11.62 8.16 24.45
CA TYR A 173 10.66 7.13 24.82
C TYR A 173 9.78 7.62 25.96
N ASN A 174 8.47 7.48 25.81
CA ASN A 174 7.51 7.77 26.85
C ASN A 174 6.69 6.49 27.15
N PRO A 175 6.97 5.79 28.26
CA PRO A 175 6.29 4.54 28.61
C PRO A 175 4.79 4.73 28.85
N ASP A 176 4.38 5.91 29.31
CA ASP A 176 3.00 6.26 29.64
C ASP A 176 2.23 6.84 28.45
N ALA A 177 2.88 6.94 27.29
CA ALA A 177 2.25 7.46 26.09
C ALA A 177 1.10 6.55 25.65
N ARG A 178 -0.12 7.07 25.78
CA ARG A 178 -1.34 6.48 25.21
C ARG A 178 -1.58 7.15 23.87
N PHE A 179 -1.12 6.55 22.78
CA PHE A 179 -1.38 7.09 21.46
C PHE A 179 -2.62 6.48 20.83
N ASP A 180 -3.75 7.11 21.14
CA ASP A 180 -5.07 6.84 20.57
C ASP A 180 -5.26 7.55 19.20
N ARG A 181 -4.24 7.64 18.35
CA ARG A 181 -4.39 8.32 17.04
C ARG A 181 -5.27 7.56 16.07
N TYR A 182 -5.13 6.25 16.05
CA TYR A 182 -5.95 5.25 15.38
C TYR A 182 -5.43 3.89 15.78
N ASP A 183 -6.32 2.90 15.72
CA ASP A 183 -5.97 1.53 16.00
C ASP A 183 -5.72 0.75 14.71
N SER A 184 -5.42 -0.53 14.89
CA SER A 184 -5.17 -1.46 13.80
C SER A 184 -6.40 -1.81 12.97
N SER A 185 -7.60 -1.30 13.31
CA SER A 185 -8.85 -1.57 12.60
C SER A 185 -9.07 -0.67 11.37
N CYS A 186 -8.28 0.40 11.20
CA CYS A 186 -8.39 1.28 10.06
C CYS A 186 -8.16 0.53 8.73
N LYS A 187 -9.23 0.38 7.94
CA LYS A 187 -9.25 -0.46 6.72
C LYS A 187 -8.31 -0.01 5.60
N GLU A 188 -7.83 1.22 5.64
CA GLU A 188 -6.89 1.73 4.64
C GLU A 188 -5.43 1.34 4.91
N ILE A 189 -5.12 0.86 6.12
CA ILE A 189 -3.82 0.28 6.46
C ILE A 189 -3.61 -0.96 5.58
N PHE A 190 -2.55 -0.94 4.77
CA PHE A 190 -2.16 -2.12 4.01
C PHE A 190 -1.75 -3.24 4.98
N LYS A 191 -2.15 -4.48 4.69
CA LYS A 191 -1.92 -5.62 5.59
C LYS A 191 -0.48 -5.74 6.06
N GLY A 192 0.50 -5.56 5.16
CA GLY A 192 1.92 -5.62 5.51
C GLY A 192 2.44 -4.45 6.36
N TRP A 193 1.69 -3.36 6.52
CA TRP A 193 2.06 -2.23 7.40
C TRP A 193 1.40 -2.32 8.78
N ASN A 194 0.42 -3.22 8.94
CA ASN A 194 -0.32 -3.39 10.18
C ASN A 194 0.44 -4.30 11.15
N CYS A 195 1.51 -3.77 11.73
CA CYS A 195 2.41 -4.52 12.61
C CYS A 195 1.74 -5.01 13.89
N ILE A 196 0.69 -4.34 14.35
CA ILE A 196 -0.12 -4.76 15.48
C ILE A 196 -0.90 -6.03 15.12
N LEU A 197 -1.66 -6.05 14.02
CA LEU A 197 -2.39 -7.26 13.59
C LEU A 197 -1.45 -8.40 13.18
N ASN A 198 -0.27 -8.09 12.68
CA ASN A 198 0.72 -9.08 12.29
C ASN A 198 1.61 -9.53 13.47
N ASN A 199 1.26 -9.16 14.71
CA ASN A 199 1.94 -9.58 15.94
C ASN A 199 3.46 -9.30 15.94
N LYS A 200 3.89 -8.16 15.39
CA LYS A 200 5.30 -7.73 15.54
C LYS A 200 5.57 -7.48 17.03
N SER A 201 6.64 -8.06 17.54
CA SER A 201 6.96 -8.10 18.98
C SER A 201 7.01 -6.72 19.66
N ASN A 202 7.62 -5.71 19.03
CA ASN A 202 7.73 -4.35 19.56
C ASN A 202 6.64 -3.39 19.03
N SER A 203 5.57 -3.88 18.40
CA SER A 203 4.55 -3.02 17.77
C SER A 203 3.92 -2.01 18.75
N GLY A 204 3.72 -2.41 20.01
CA GLY A 204 3.22 -1.52 21.06
C GLY A 204 4.22 -0.47 21.53
N ASP A 205 5.52 -0.68 21.34
CA ASP A 205 6.57 0.26 21.76
C ASP A 205 6.93 1.27 20.67
N ILE A 206 6.73 0.92 19.39
CA ILE A 206 7.00 1.82 18.25
C ILE A 206 6.31 3.19 18.42
N VAL A 207 5.07 3.19 18.90
CA VAL A 207 4.24 4.39 19.10
C VAL A 207 4.58 5.19 20.35
N LYS A 208 5.38 4.63 21.27
CA LYS A 208 5.78 5.31 22.51
C LYS A 208 6.97 6.23 22.35
N TRP A 209 7.64 6.16 21.19
CA TRP A 209 8.72 7.07 20.83
C TRP A 209 8.17 8.36 20.22
N ARG A 210 8.68 9.50 20.66
CA ARG A 210 8.36 10.82 20.10
C ARG A 210 9.61 11.59 19.70
N TRP A 211 9.57 12.25 18.55
CA TRP A 211 10.61 13.18 18.13
C TRP A 211 10.55 14.47 18.97
N LYS A 212 11.66 14.82 19.60
CA LYS A 212 11.86 16.06 20.33
C LYS A 212 12.95 16.88 19.61
N PRO A 213 12.57 17.94 18.87
CA PRO A 213 13.54 18.90 18.35
C PRO A 213 14.38 19.51 19.49
N ARG A 214 15.63 19.89 19.20
CA ARG A 214 16.58 20.35 20.23
C ARG A 214 16.09 21.60 20.96
N ASN A 215 15.59 22.58 20.22
CA ASN A 215 15.31 23.93 20.72
C ASN A 215 13.82 24.27 20.76
N CYS A 216 12.94 23.30 20.51
CA CYS A 216 11.50 23.56 20.36
C CYS A 216 10.66 22.28 20.52
N HIS A 217 9.35 22.46 20.53
CA HIS A 217 8.39 21.36 20.67
C HIS A 217 7.70 21.07 19.34
N LEU A 218 7.63 19.79 18.97
CA LEU A 218 6.76 19.30 17.90
C LEU A 218 5.58 18.54 18.55
N PRO A 219 4.47 19.20 18.89
CA PRO A 219 3.29 18.52 19.45
C PRO A 219 2.58 17.68 18.39
N PRO A 220 1.98 16.53 18.79
CA PRO A 220 0.96 15.86 18.01
C PRO A 220 -0.08 16.84 17.48
N PHE A 221 -0.41 16.78 16.19
CA PHE A 221 -1.49 17.60 15.68
C PHE A 221 -2.85 17.09 16.21
N ASP A 222 -3.75 18.02 16.50
CA ASP A 222 -5.13 17.70 16.81
C ASP A 222 -5.91 17.47 15.50
N PRO A 223 -6.47 16.26 15.26
CA PRO A 223 -7.16 15.94 14.01
C PRO A 223 -8.46 16.73 13.81
N LEU A 224 -9.18 17.06 14.88
CA LEU A 224 -10.39 17.87 14.78
C LEU A 224 -10.00 19.31 14.43
N LYS A 225 -9.01 19.87 15.11
CA LYS A 225 -8.46 21.20 14.78
C LYS A 225 -7.94 21.26 13.35
N PHE A 226 -7.27 20.20 12.88
CA PHE A 226 -6.82 20.10 11.49
C PHE A 226 -7.99 20.20 10.51
N LEU A 227 -9.04 19.40 10.69
CA LEU A 227 -10.22 19.42 9.82
C LEU A 227 -10.90 20.80 9.79
N HIS A 228 -10.96 21.50 10.93
CA HIS A 228 -11.48 22.88 10.97
C HIS A 228 -10.54 23.88 10.29
N THR A 229 -9.23 23.77 10.52
CA THR A 229 -8.23 24.73 10.03
C THR A 229 -8.04 24.65 8.52
N TYR A 230 -8.14 23.45 7.95
CA TYR A 230 -7.95 23.16 6.52
C TYR A 230 -9.28 22.82 5.83
N ARG A 231 -10.39 23.34 6.35
CA ARG A 231 -11.68 23.29 5.67
C ARG A 231 -11.57 23.83 4.23
N ASP A 232 -12.39 23.30 3.34
CA ASP A 232 -12.49 23.77 1.94
C ASP A 232 -11.17 23.66 1.16
N THR A 233 -10.32 22.69 1.53
CA THR A 233 -8.98 22.50 0.96
C THR A 233 -8.84 21.10 0.35
N ASN A 234 -8.16 21.02 -0.79
CA ASN A 234 -7.75 19.77 -1.43
C ASN A 234 -6.24 19.53 -1.24
N ILE A 235 -5.87 18.41 -0.64
CA ILE A 235 -4.48 18.04 -0.32
C ILE A 235 -4.09 16.79 -1.11
N GLY A 236 -3.04 16.89 -1.92
CA GLY A 236 -2.54 15.78 -2.75
C GLY A 236 -1.16 15.30 -2.32
N PHE A 237 -1.03 13.98 -2.15
CA PHE A 237 0.24 13.28 -1.96
C PHE A 237 0.64 12.65 -3.29
N ILE A 238 1.76 13.05 -3.86
CA ILE A 238 2.24 12.59 -5.18
C ILE A 238 3.57 11.87 -4.97
N GLY A 239 3.67 10.62 -5.39
CA GLY A 239 4.93 9.89 -5.27
C GLY A 239 4.77 8.40 -5.07
N ASP A 240 5.82 7.80 -4.52
CA ASP A 240 5.95 6.35 -4.37
C ASP A 240 5.10 5.82 -3.21
N SER A 241 5.35 4.56 -2.82
CA SER A 241 4.61 3.88 -1.77
C SER A 241 4.80 4.49 -0.37
N LEU A 242 5.81 5.33 -0.14
CA LEU A 242 6.07 5.96 1.15
C LEU A 242 5.19 7.19 1.33
N ASN A 243 4.90 7.94 0.26
CA ASN A 243 3.83 8.94 0.33
C ASN A 243 2.46 8.29 0.55
N ARG A 244 2.20 7.10 -0.01
CA ARG A 244 1.01 6.32 0.36
C ARG A 244 1.01 5.97 1.85
N ASN A 245 2.16 5.57 2.40
CA ASN A 245 2.30 5.23 3.82
C ASN A 245 1.92 6.43 4.72
N MET A 246 2.43 7.62 4.40
CA MET A 246 2.11 8.88 5.09
C MET A 246 0.65 9.30 4.93
N PHE A 247 0.12 9.23 3.71
CA PHE A 247 -1.29 9.52 3.39
C PHE A 247 -2.25 8.64 4.19
N VAL A 248 -1.97 7.34 4.30
CA VAL A 248 -2.82 6.40 5.06
C VAL A 248 -2.79 6.73 6.55
N SER A 249 -1.62 7.05 7.11
CA SER A 249 -1.49 7.52 8.51
C SER A 249 -2.35 8.77 8.77
N LEU A 250 -2.28 9.77 7.87
CA LEU A 250 -3.10 10.98 7.98
C LEU A 250 -4.59 10.64 7.92
N PHE A 251 -5.00 9.87 6.90
CA PHE A 251 -6.39 9.44 6.74
C PHE A 251 -6.93 8.75 8.00
N CYS A 252 -6.21 7.76 8.52
CA CYS A 252 -6.66 7.00 9.70
C CYS A 252 -6.76 7.90 10.94
N THR A 253 -5.83 8.84 11.11
CA THR A 253 -5.87 9.82 12.20
C THR A 253 -7.10 10.73 12.12
N LEU A 254 -7.41 11.25 10.93
CA LEU A 254 -8.58 12.12 10.72
C LEU A 254 -9.90 11.33 10.83
N LYS A 255 -9.93 10.08 10.36
CA LYS A 255 -11.11 9.21 10.40
C LYS A 255 -11.58 8.89 11.82
N ARG A 256 -10.72 9.02 12.84
CA ARG A 256 -11.12 8.81 14.24
C ARG A 256 -12.13 9.83 14.75
N VAL A 257 -12.05 11.07 14.30
CA VAL A 257 -12.87 12.18 14.84
C VAL A 257 -14.12 12.45 14.02
N THR A 258 -14.30 11.78 12.89
CA THR A 258 -15.52 11.91 12.08
C THR A 258 -15.81 10.65 11.26
N ASN A 259 -17.09 10.28 11.20
CA ASN A 259 -17.53 9.20 10.35
C ASN A 259 -17.98 9.63 8.95
N ASP A 260 -18.16 10.94 8.75
CA ASP A 260 -18.69 11.54 7.53
C ASP A 260 -17.60 11.69 6.45
N VAL A 261 -17.28 10.55 5.82
CA VAL A 261 -16.17 10.43 4.87
C VAL A 261 -16.63 9.70 3.61
N LYS A 262 -16.50 10.36 2.45
CA LYS A 262 -16.80 9.80 1.14
C LYS A 262 -15.53 9.43 0.41
N LYS A 263 -15.45 8.20 -0.10
CA LYS A 263 -14.37 7.78 -0.99
C LYS A 263 -14.55 8.43 -2.37
N TRP A 264 -13.56 9.19 -2.82
CA TRP A 264 -13.57 9.85 -4.12
C TRP A 264 -12.13 10.09 -4.60
N ARG A 265 -11.86 9.81 -5.88
CA ARG A 265 -10.52 9.80 -6.47
C ARG A 265 -10.41 10.90 -7.52
N PRO A 266 -10.17 12.16 -7.12
CA PRO A 266 -10.05 13.27 -8.06
C PRO A 266 -8.74 13.19 -8.87
N ALA A 267 -8.71 13.84 -10.03
CA ALA A 267 -7.49 14.13 -10.79
C ALA A 267 -6.55 12.93 -11.05
N GLY A 268 -7.11 11.73 -11.26
CA GLY A 268 -6.32 10.51 -11.53
C GLY A 268 -5.77 9.80 -10.29
N ALA A 269 -6.19 10.20 -9.08
CA ALA A 269 -5.69 9.63 -7.83
C ALA A 269 -5.95 8.11 -7.70
N ASP A 270 -4.97 7.37 -7.17
CA ASP A 270 -5.12 5.96 -6.78
C ASP A 270 -6.05 5.81 -5.56
N ARG A 271 -6.00 6.79 -4.65
CA ARG A 271 -6.84 6.86 -3.45
C ARG A 271 -7.26 8.29 -3.18
N GLY A 272 -8.44 8.47 -2.63
CA GLY A 272 -8.86 9.77 -2.13
C GLY A 272 -10.13 9.69 -1.30
N PHE A 273 -10.26 10.65 -0.40
CA PHE A 273 -11.33 10.74 0.57
C PHE A 273 -11.70 12.20 0.81
N THR A 274 -12.98 12.47 0.84
CA THR A 274 -13.55 13.77 1.21
C THR A 274 -14.21 13.66 2.57
N PHE A 275 -13.76 14.47 3.52
CA PHE A 275 -14.38 14.67 4.83
C PHE A 275 -15.52 15.68 4.66
N VAL A 276 -16.74 15.19 4.46
CA VAL A 276 -17.83 15.94 3.80
C VAL A 276 -18.23 17.19 4.58
N HIS A 277 -18.46 17.09 5.89
CA HIS A 277 -18.73 18.25 6.76
C HIS A 277 -17.66 19.36 6.72
N TYR A 278 -16.42 19.02 6.37
CA TYR A 278 -15.30 19.97 6.30
C TYR A 278 -14.94 20.34 4.86
N ASN A 279 -15.60 19.75 3.86
CA ASN A 279 -15.27 19.91 2.45
C ASN A 279 -13.74 19.80 2.19
N LEU A 280 -13.08 18.90 2.93
CA LEU A 280 -11.64 18.69 2.86
C LEU A 280 -11.40 17.38 2.13
N THR A 281 -10.66 17.43 1.02
CA THR A 281 -10.28 16.22 0.27
C THR A 281 -8.80 15.94 0.46
N ILE A 282 -8.46 14.69 0.79
CA ILE A 282 -7.10 14.18 0.69
C ILE A 282 -7.02 13.15 -0.42
N ALA A 283 -5.98 13.19 -1.25
CA ALA A 283 -5.76 12.22 -2.33
C ALA A 283 -4.30 11.77 -2.41
N TYR A 284 -4.11 10.54 -2.88
CA TYR A 284 -2.80 9.97 -3.20
C TYR A 284 -2.72 9.63 -4.68
N HIS A 285 -1.71 10.18 -5.36
CA HIS A 285 -1.38 9.93 -6.75
C HIS A 285 -0.09 9.12 -6.83
N ARG A 286 -0.20 7.91 -7.34
CA ARG A 286 0.92 6.97 -7.41
C ARG A 286 1.80 7.30 -8.60
N THR A 287 3.08 7.58 -8.33
CA THR A 287 4.12 7.70 -9.36
C THR A 287 5.49 7.47 -8.70
N ASN A 288 6.32 6.58 -9.25
CA ASN A 288 7.59 6.26 -8.59
C ASN A 288 8.69 7.24 -8.98
N LEU A 289 8.72 7.66 -10.24
CA LEU A 289 9.75 8.55 -10.80
C LEU A 289 9.26 9.99 -11.03
N LEU A 290 7.99 10.31 -10.75
CA LEU A 290 7.31 11.56 -11.15
C LEU A 290 7.15 11.70 -12.68
N ALA A 291 8.20 11.47 -13.46
CA ALA A 291 8.18 11.48 -14.92
C ALA A 291 7.48 10.26 -15.51
N ARG A 292 6.98 10.41 -16.75
CA ARG A 292 6.41 9.33 -17.54
C ARG A 292 7.46 8.26 -17.79
N TYR A 293 7.13 7.01 -17.51
CA TYR A 293 8.05 5.90 -17.80
C TYR A 293 7.33 4.63 -18.23
N GLY A 294 8.03 3.80 -19.02
CA GLY A 294 7.48 2.55 -19.53
C GLY A 294 8.54 1.66 -20.16
N ARG A 295 8.16 0.43 -20.51
CA ARG A 295 9.06 -0.48 -21.23
C ARG A 295 9.45 0.11 -22.58
N TRP A 296 10.72 -0.02 -22.93
CA TRP A 296 11.28 0.32 -24.22
C TRP A 296 11.91 -0.92 -24.84
N SER A 297 11.78 -1.07 -26.15
CA SER A 297 12.38 -2.13 -26.94
C SER A 297 12.88 -1.54 -28.25
N ALA A 298 13.99 -2.08 -28.75
CA ALA A 298 14.59 -1.66 -30.00
C ALA A 298 13.61 -1.72 -31.17
N ASN A 299 13.74 -0.75 -32.07
CA ASN A 299 13.04 -0.73 -33.34
C ASN A 299 13.82 -1.56 -34.37
N ALA A 300 13.12 -2.35 -35.19
CA ALA A 300 13.73 -3.09 -36.30
C ALA A 300 14.40 -2.16 -37.33
N ASN A 301 13.95 -0.90 -37.42
CA ASN A 301 14.54 0.12 -38.29
C ASN A 301 15.80 0.78 -37.69
N GLY A 302 16.21 0.38 -36.48
CA GLY A 302 17.33 0.98 -35.75
C GLY A 302 17.01 2.35 -35.15
N GLY A 303 18.05 2.96 -34.58
CA GLY A 303 17.99 4.24 -33.87
C GLY A 303 19.30 4.48 -33.11
N GLU A 304 19.43 5.65 -32.46
CA GLU A 304 20.66 6.01 -31.75
C GLU A 304 20.97 5.06 -30.58
N LEU A 305 19.96 4.56 -29.88
CA LEU A 305 20.14 3.60 -28.78
C LEU A 305 20.49 2.20 -29.29
N GLU A 306 19.88 1.78 -30.39
CA GLU A 306 20.19 0.50 -31.05
C GLU A 306 21.62 0.49 -31.60
N ALA A 307 22.09 1.61 -32.16
CA ALA A 307 23.47 1.78 -32.60
C ALA A 307 24.48 1.67 -31.44
N LEU A 308 24.06 1.96 -30.22
CA LEU A 308 24.84 1.77 -28.99
C LEU A 308 24.66 0.37 -28.36
N GLY A 309 23.87 -0.52 -28.99
CA GLY A 309 23.68 -1.90 -28.57
C GLY A 309 22.53 -2.13 -27.58
N TYR A 310 21.70 -1.13 -27.29
CA TYR A 310 20.52 -1.33 -26.44
C TYR A 310 19.40 -2.03 -27.21
N THR A 311 18.93 -3.15 -26.68
CA THR A 311 17.83 -3.95 -27.26
C THR A 311 16.52 -3.80 -26.48
N GLU A 312 16.62 -3.55 -25.17
CA GLU A 312 15.49 -3.34 -24.28
C GLU A 312 15.87 -2.42 -23.10
N GLY A 313 14.87 -1.88 -22.41
CA GLY A 313 15.07 -1.02 -21.26
C GLY A 313 13.77 -0.39 -20.76
N TYR A 314 13.91 0.70 -20.02
CA TYR A 314 12.80 1.54 -19.60
C TYR A 314 12.99 2.97 -20.10
N ARG A 315 12.10 3.40 -20.99
CA ARG A 315 12.04 4.80 -21.40
C ARG A 315 11.54 5.64 -20.23
N VAL A 316 12.25 6.73 -19.93
CA VAL A 316 11.88 7.75 -18.95
C VAL A 316 11.91 9.10 -19.65
N ASP A 317 10.74 9.71 -19.86
CA ASP A 317 10.63 11.03 -20.50
C ASP A 317 10.78 12.12 -19.45
N VAL A 318 11.97 12.71 -19.35
CA VAL A 318 12.33 13.57 -18.22
C VAL A 318 11.48 14.85 -18.13
N ASP A 319 10.90 15.27 -19.24
CA ASP A 319 10.13 16.50 -19.43
C ASP A 319 8.60 16.28 -19.47
N ILE A 320 8.12 15.05 -19.27
CA ILE A 320 6.70 14.71 -19.31
C ILE A 320 6.27 14.15 -17.95
N PRO A 321 5.31 14.78 -17.23
CA PRO A 321 4.79 14.23 -16.00
C PRO A 321 4.03 12.92 -16.25
N GLU A 322 4.10 11.98 -15.32
CA GLU A 322 3.30 10.75 -15.39
C GLU A 322 1.79 11.06 -15.34
N SER A 323 1.04 10.36 -16.18
CA SER A 323 -0.40 10.58 -16.41
C SER A 323 -1.25 10.45 -15.13
N THR A 324 -0.79 9.66 -14.16
CA THR A 324 -1.48 9.41 -12.89
C THR A 324 -1.56 10.62 -11.96
N TRP A 325 -0.75 11.66 -12.21
CA TRP A 325 -0.72 12.87 -11.37
C TRP A 325 -0.63 14.18 -12.15
N GLU A 326 -0.52 14.15 -13.49
CA GLU A 326 -0.43 15.37 -14.33
C GLU A 326 -1.52 16.42 -14.02
N LYS A 327 -2.73 15.98 -13.61
CA LYS A 327 -3.87 16.85 -13.29
C LYS A 327 -3.92 17.31 -11.84
N ALA A 328 -3.08 16.75 -10.97
CA ALA A 328 -3.06 17.03 -9.55
C ALA A 328 -2.70 18.51 -9.23
N PRO A 329 -1.70 19.14 -9.90
CA PRO A 329 -1.34 20.55 -9.67
C PRO A 329 -2.49 21.55 -9.87
N SER A 330 -3.39 21.32 -10.83
CA SER A 330 -4.53 22.22 -11.07
C SER A 330 -5.70 22.00 -10.12
N PHE A 331 -5.75 20.84 -9.45
CA PHE A 331 -6.86 20.45 -8.58
C PHE A 331 -6.58 20.77 -7.10
N HIS A 332 -5.37 20.50 -6.62
CA HIS A 332 -5.04 20.60 -5.19
C HIS A 332 -4.53 21.97 -4.78
N ASP A 333 -4.87 22.37 -3.56
CA ASP A 333 -4.42 23.61 -2.92
C ASP A 333 -3.12 23.40 -2.13
N ILE A 334 -2.87 22.16 -1.71
CA ILE A 334 -1.63 21.73 -1.05
C ILE A 334 -1.13 20.46 -1.73
N LEU A 335 0.14 20.45 -2.17
CA LEU A 335 0.79 19.27 -2.72
C LEU A 335 2.03 18.87 -1.93
N ILE A 336 2.21 17.56 -1.76
CA ILE A 336 3.36 16.95 -1.09
C ILE A 336 3.95 15.89 -2.01
N PHE A 337 5.17 16.13 -2.48
CA PHE A 337 5.88 15.26 -3.41
C PHE A 337 6.89 14.35 -2.69
N ASN A 338 7.17 13.20 -3.27
CA ASN A 338 8.38 12.43 -2.98
C ASN A 338 8.79 11.57 -4.19
N THR A 339 10.06 11.24 -4.29
CA THR A 339 10.63 10.22 -5.18
C THR A 339 12.03 9.86 -4.68
N GLY A 340 12.51 8.64 -4.97
CA GLY A 340 13.85 8.23 -4.56
C GLY A 340 14.09 6.73 -4.71
N HIS A 341 13.25 5.90 -4.08
CA HIS A 341 13.51 4.47 -3.90
C HIS A 341 13.63 3.63 -5.18
N TRP A 342 13.17 4.13 -6.32
CA TRP A 342 13.23 3.41 -7.59
C TRP A 342 14.45 3.82 -8.44
N TRP A 343 15.11 4.94 -8.14
CA TRP A 343 16.22 5.48 -8.94
C TRP A 343 17.49 4.62 -8.86
N TRP A 344 17.76 4.03 -7.69
CA TRP A 344 18.86 3.07 -7.48
C TRP A 344 18.33 1.69 -7.11
N ALA A 345 17.33 1.19 -7.85
CA ALA A 345 16.76 -0.13 -7.64
C ALA A 345 17.09 -1.08 -8.81
N PRO A 346 18.24 -1.79 -8.80
CA PRO A 346 18.61 -2.76 -9.85
C PRO A 346 17.55 -3.82 -10.09
N SER A 347 16.83 -4.21 -9.03
CA SER A 347 15.70 -5.14 -9.12
C SER A 347 14.48 -4.62 -9.90
N LYS A 348 14.44 -3.33 -10.23
CA LYS A 348 13.42 -2.69 -11.07
C LYS A 348 14.00 -2.25 -12.40
N PHE A 349 15.15 -1.61 -12.37
CA PHE A 349 15.89 -1.14 -13.53
C PHE A 349 17.29 -1.74 -13.49
N ASP A 350 17.45 -2.92 -14.08
CA ASP A 350 18.75 -3.60 -14.13
C ASP A 350 19.67 -2.77 -15.03
N PRO A 351 20.85 -2.33 -14.54
CA PRO A 351 21.71 -1.39 -15.26
C PRO A 351 22.28 -1.95 -16.57
N VAL A 352 22.19 -3.26 -16.80
CA VAL A 352 22.68 -3.92 -18.01
C VAL A 352 21.52 -4.48 -18.83
N LYS A 353 20.64 -5.26 -18.20
CA LYS A 353 19.57 -6.00 -18.90
C LYS A 353 18.35 -5.16 -19.22
N SER A 354 18.03 -4.17 -18.38
CA SER A 354 16.85 -3.33 -18.58
C SER A 354 17.07 -1.93 -18.00
N PRO A 355 18.07 -1.19 -18.52
CA PRO A 355 18.48 0.08 -17.95
C PRO A 355 17.42 1.16 -18.11
N MET A 356 17.56 2.23 -17.33
CA MET A 356 16.81 3.46 -17.58
C MET A 356 17.40 4.17 -18.79
N LEU A 357 16.55 4.45 -19.78
CA LEU A 357 16.88 5.13 -21.02
C LEU A 357 16.12 6.44 -21.02
N PHE A 358 16.84 7.55 -20.91
CA PHE A 358 16.24 8.87 -20.75
C PHE A 358 15.92 9.50 -22.09
N PHE A 359 14.77 10.17 -22.15
CA PHE A 359 14.30 10.90 -23.32
C PHE A 359 13.95 12.32 -22.91
N GLU A 360 14.23 13.28 -23.78
CA GLU A 360 13.88 14.69 -23.61
C GLU A 360 13.30 15.20 -24.93
N LYS A 361 12.11 15.82 -24.91
CA LYS A 361 11.38 16.26 -26.10
C LYS A 361 11.15 15.14 -27.13
N GLY A 362 10.97 13.92 -26.65
CA GLY A 362 10.71 12.74 -27.46
C GLY A 362 11.95 12.08 -28.10
N LEU A 363 13.14 12.66 -27.94
CA LEU A 363 14.41 12.13 -28.44
C LEU A 363 15.21 11.46 -27.31
N PRO A 364 15.98 10.39 -27.59
CA PRO A 364 16.86 9.80 -26.59
C PRO A 364 17.96 10.79 -26.18
N VAL A 365 18.33 10.80 -24.91
CA VAL A 365 19.47 11.58 -24.41
C VAL A 365 20.75 10.79 -24.71
N ILE A 366 21.61 11.35 -25.56
CA ILE A 366 22.87 10.75 -26.03
C ILE A 366 24.07 11.64 -25.64
N PRO A 367 25.14 11.09 -25.05
CA PRO A 367 25.28 9.70 -24.60
C PRO A 367 24.29 9.34 -23.47
N PRO A 368 23.92 8.06 -23.31
CA PRO A 368 23.07 7.62 -22.21
C PRO A 368 23.65 8.07 -20.85
N ILE A 369 22.77 8.55 -19.98
CA ILE A 369 23.14 9.12 -18.69
C ILE A 369 22.75 8.17 -17.55
N PRO A 370 23.48 8.21 -16.42
CA PRO A 370 23.14 7.39 -15.25
C PRO A 370 21.91 7.94 -14.49
N PRO A 371 21.31 7.14 -13.58
CA PRO A 371 20.07 7.51 -12.89
C PRO A 371 20.13 8.80 -12.05
N ASP A 372 21.28 9.16 -11.49
CA ASP A 372 21.51 10.41 -10.75
C ASP A 372 21.28 11.64 -11.64
N VAL A 373 21.93 11.67 -12.81
CA VAL A 373 21.74 12.77 -13.78
C VAL A 373 20.31 12.76 -14.34
N GLY A 374 19.71 11.57 -14.47
CA GLY A 374 18.31 11.40 -14.81
C GLY A 374 17.36 12.00 -13.77
N LEU A 375 17.63 11.77 -12.48
CA LEU A 375 16.89 12.33 -11.36
C LEU A 375 16.96 13.86 -11.38
N ASP A 376 18.13 14.44 -11.58
CA ASP A 376 18.30 15.89 -11.66
C ASP A 376 17.46 16.50 -12.79
N LYS A 377 17.48 15.88 -13.97
CA LYS A 377 16.65 16.32 -15.11
C LYS A 377 15.17 16.23 -14.79
N VAL A 378 14.71 15.13 -14.18
CA VAL A 378 13.31 14.95 -13.82
C VAL A 378 12.89 15.96 -12.75
N LEU A 379 13.65 16.12 -11.66
CA LEU A 379 13.33 17.10 -10.63
C LEU A 379 13.23 18.50 -11.23
N LYS A 380 14.20 18.91 -12.05
CA LYS A 380 14.19 20.21 -12.74
C LYS A 380 12.92 20.45 -13.56
N HIS A 381 12.50 19.47 -14.37
CA HIS A 381 11.31 19.62 -15.22
C HIS A 381 10.01 19.53 -14.42
N MET A 382 9.91 18.59 -13.46
CA MET A 382 8.71 18.40 -12.65
C MET A 382 8.46 19.59 -11.70
N ILE A 383 9.51 20.15 -11.09
CA ILE A 383 9.40 21.35 -10.26
C ILE A 383 8.85 22.51 -11.09
N ARG A 384 9.44 22.78 -12.26
CA ARG A 384 8.96 23.84 -13.17
C ARG A 384 7.51 23.61 -13.63
N PHE A 385 7.15 22.37 -13.94
CA PHE A 385 5.78 22.01 -14.31
C PHE A 385 4.80 22.34 -13.19
N VAL A 386 5.12 21.97 -11.95
CA VAL A 386 4.28 22.24 -10.77
C VAL A 386 4.17 23.74 -10.51
N GLU A 387 5.29 24.46 -10.54
CA GLU A 387 5.31 25.91 -10.31
C GLU A 387 4.47 26.70 -11.30
N LYS A 388 4.47 26.28 -12.58
CA LYS A 388 3.70 26.89 -13.65
C LYS A 388 2.20 26.53 -13.59
N THR A 389 1.87 25.33 -13.13
CA THR A 389 0.52 24.76 -13.25
C THR A 389 -0.34 24.98 -12.01
N MET A 390 0.27 25.05 -10.83
CA MET A 390 -0.47 25.29 -9.59
C MET A 390 -1.00 26.73 -9.50
N ARG A 391 -2.13 26.86 -8.79
CA ARG A 391 -2.74 28.17 -8.51
C ARG A 391 -1.80 29.04 -7.66
N ARG A 392 -1.93 30.36 -7.78
CA ARG A 392 -1.24 31.31 -6.88
C ARG A 392 -1.66 31.05 -5.42
N GLY A 393 -0.70 31.13 -4.51
CA GLY A 393 -0.93 30.87 -3.08
C GLY A 393 -1.00 29.39 -2.68
N ALA A 394 -0.96 28.46 -3.63
CA ALA A 394 -0.94 27.03 -3.31
C ALA A 394 0.37 26.63 -2.62
N ILE A 395 0.26 25.74 -1.62
CA ILE A 395 1.40 25.28 -0.84
C ILE A 395 2.01 24.05 -1.52
N LYS A 396 3.32 24.10 -1.75
CA LYS A 396 4.08 23.00 -2.36
C LYS A 396 5.13 22.53 -1.38
N LEU A 397 5.09 21.24 -1.06
CA LEU A 397 6.07 20.60 -0.20
C LEU A 397 6.75 19.46 -0.97
N PHE A 398 8.06 19.31 -0.80
CA PHE A 398 8.77 18.11 -1.21
C PHE A 398 9.29 17.40 0.03
N ARG A 399 8.81 16.20 0.30
CA ARG A 399 9.26 15.39 1.43
C ARG A 399 10.60 14.77 1.09
N THR A 400 11.56 14.92 1.99
CA THR A 400 12.86 14.25 1.85
C THR A 400 12.72 12.73 1.88
N GLN A 401 13.79 12.07 1.49
CA GLN A 401 13.81 10.63 1.29
C GLN A 401 13.56 9.87 2.60
N SER A 402 12.64 8.90 2.55
CA SER A 402 12.43 7.99 3.66
C SER A 402 13.60 7.01 3.71
N PRO A 403 14.26 6.79 4.84
CA PRO A 403 15.32 5.79 4.92
C PRO A 403 14.77 4.37 4.81
N ARG A 404 15.62 3.49 4.30
CA ARG A 404 15.55 2.04 4.45
C ARG A 404 16.66 1.59 5.41
N HIS A 405 16.43 0.53 6.18
CA HIS A 405 17.37 0.05 7.20
C HIS A 405 17.79 -1.40 6.96
N PHE A 406 18.36 -1.68 5.79
CA PHE A 406 18.86 -3.01 5.49
C PHE A 406 20.21 -3.26 6.16
N GLU A 407 20.32 -4.40 6.84
CA GLU A 407 21.56 -4.93 7.41
C GLU A 407 21.87 -6.29 6.79
N GLY A 408 23.14 -6.55 6.50
CA GLY A 408 23.59 -7.82 5.89
C GLY A 408 23.38 -7.93 4.38
N GLY A 409 23.05 -6.85 3.69
CA GLY A 409 22.87 -6.80 2.23
C GLY A 409 21.56 -6.14 1.82
N ASP A 410 21.30 -6.05 0.52
CA ASP A 410 20.01 -5.58 -0.01
C ASP A 410 18.88 -6.61 0.16
N TRP A 411 17.64 -6.21 -0.11
CA TRP A 411 16.45 -7.05 0.09
C TRP A 411 16.48 -8.38 -0.69
N ASP A 412 17.17 -8.41 -1.84
CA ASP A 412 17.35 -9.58 -2.71
C ASP A 412 18.67 -10.33 -2.46
N GLN A 413 19.49 -9.83 -1.53
CA GLN A 413 20.81 -10.38 -1.16
C GLN A 413 20.84 -10.97 0.25
N GLY A 414 19.68 -11.09 0.90
CA GLY A 414 19.56 -11.61 2.27
C GLY A 414 19.54 -10.54 3.36
N GLY A 415 19.42 -9.26 2.99
CA GLY A 415 19.26 -8.15 3.90
C GLY A 415 18.03 -8.25 4.81
N SER A 416 18.16 -7.75 6.03
CA SER A 416 17.09 -7.76 7.04
C SER A 416 17.06 -6.49 7.89
N CYS A 417 16.02 -6.32 8.71
CA CYS A 417 15.84 -5.18 9.60
C CYS A 417 15.07 -5.63 10.85
N ARG A 418 15.76 -6.32 11.76
CA ARG A 418 15.12 -6.98 12.91
C ARG A 418 15.34 -6.25 14.23
N ARG A 419 15.86 -5.03 14.17
CA ARG A 419 16.03 -4.18 15.35
C ARG A 419 14.70 -3.94 16.04
N LEU A 420 14.75 -3.86 17.37
CA LEU A 420 13.59 -3.60 18.23
C LEU A 420 13.65 -2.24 18.91
N LEU A 421 14.81 -1.58 18.86
CA LEU A 421 15.09 -0.27 19.43
C LEU A 421 15.64 0.68 18.36
N PRO A 422 15.43 2.00 18.51
CA PRO A 422 16.05 2.99 17.66
C PRO A 422 17.58 2.86 17.63
N LEU A 423 18.19 3.29 16.52
CA LEU A 423 19.65 3.38 16.36
C LEU A 423 20.24 4.42 17.32
N LEU A 424 21.47 4.18 17.73
CA LEU A 424 22.32 5.22 18.31
C LEU A 424 22.85 6.16 17.22
N PRO A 425 23.24 7.41 17.56
CA PRO A 425 23.75 8.37 16.58
C PRO A 425 24.93 7.84 15.75
N GLU A 426 25.82 7.06 16.35
CA GLU A 426 26.99 6.49 15.68
C GLU A 426 26.59 5.44 14.65
N GLU A 427 25.59 4.60 14.98
CA GLU A 427 25.04 3.59 14.08
C GLU A 427 24.29 4.24 12.91
N VAL A 428 23.63 5.38 13.14
CA VAL A 428 23.04 6.16 12.04
C VAL A 428 24.12 6.62 11.06
N GLU A 429 25.24 7.14 11.55
CA GLU A 429 26.33 7.54 10.66
C GLU A 429 26.99 6.35 9.96
N GLU A 430 27.10 5.20 10.63
CA GLU A 430 27.58 3.96 10.00
C GLU A 430 26.67 3.50 8.85
N LEU A 431 25.35 3.52 9.04
CA LEU A 431 24.41 3.02 8.03
C LEU A 431 24.22 4.00 6.85
N PHE A 432 24.24 5.31 7.09
CA PHE A 432 23.75 6.29 6.13
C PHE A 432 24.81 7.26 5.58
N SER A 433 26.00 7.34 6.18
CA SER A 433 27.07 8.24 5.69
C SER A 433 27.44 7.94 4.23
N LEU A 434 27.48 8.99 3.41
CA LEU A 434 27.93 8.90 2.01
C LEU A 434 29.41 8.53 1.86
N LYS A 435 30.20 8.62 2.95
CA LYS A 435 31.58 8.13 2.98
C LYS A 435 31.64 6.61 2.97
N ASN A 436 30.54 5.95 3.34
CA ASN A 436 30.42 4.51 3.32
C ASN A 436 29.80 4.10 1.98
N ASN A 437 30.21 2.95 1.45
CA ASN A 437 29.58 2.39 0.25
C ASN A 437 28.53 1.33 0.64
N GLY A 438 27.59 1.73 1.51
CA GLY A 438 26.59 0.85 2.10
C GLY A 438 25.25 0.88 1.37
N THR A 439 24.40 -0.14 1.59
CA THR A 439 23.10 -0.23 0.91
C THR A 439 22.13 0.92 1.23
N ASN A 440 22.22 1.50 2.44
CA ASN A 440 21.26 2.52 2.90
C ASN A 440 21.65 3.97 2.52
N VAL A 441 22.85 4.20 1.97
CA VAL A 441 23.39 5.55 1.69
C VAL A 441 22.61 6.30 0.60
N GLU A 442 21.88 5.56 -0.25
CA GLU A 442 20.92 6.08 -1.23
C GLU A 442 19.99 7.15 -0.61
N THR A 443 19.60 6.98 0.65
CA THR A 443 18.75 7.94 1.37
C THR A 443 19.33 9.35 1.37
N ARG A 444 20.62 9.50 1.71
CA ARG A 444 21.28 10.81 1.76
C ARG A 444 21.67 11.31 0.38
N LEU A 445 21.97 10.39 -0.55
CA LEU A 445 22.30 10.74 -1.94
C LEU A 445 21.10 11.37 -2.64
N VAL A 446 19.92 10.75 -2.57
CA VAL A 446 18.67 11.33 -3.12
C VAL A 446 18.40 12.71 -2.55
N ASN A 447 18.65 12.90 -1.25
CA ASN A 447 18.44 14.21 -0.62
C ASN A 447 19.40 15.27 -1.13
N GLN A 448 20.65 14.92 -1.48
CA GLN A 448 21.58 15.87 -2.07
C GLN A 448 21.03 16.42 -3.40
N HIS A 449 20.62 15.54 -4.31
CA HIS A 449 19.96 15.92 -5.57
C HIS A 449 18.67 16.72 -5.34
N LEU A 450 17.87 16.34 -4.33
CA LEU A 450 16.66 17.07 -3.98
C LEU A 450 16.95 18.50 -3.51
N TYR A 451 17.91 18.70 -2.59
CA TYR A 451 18.23 20.02 -2.08
C TYR A 451 18.76 20.94 -3.18
N GLU A 452 19.62 20.43 -4.05
CA GLU A 452 20.12 21.15 -5.23
C GLU A 452 18.96 21.53 -6.17
N ALA A 453 18.03 20.62 -6.45
CA ALA A 453 16.89 20.90 -7.31
C ALA A 453 15.86 21.89 -6.71
N LEU A 454 15.75 21.94 -5.39
CA LEU A 454 14.86 22.86 -4.68
C LEU A 454 15.44 24.26 -4.55
N GLU A 455 16.75 24.45 -4.75
CA GLU A 455 17.40 25.75 -4.67
C GLU A 455 16.76 26.74 -5.67
N GLY A 456 16.32 27.89 -5.15
CA GLY A 456 15.62 28.90 -5.95
C GLY A 456 14.17 28.56 -6.35
N SER A 457 13.65 27.38 -5.99
CA SER A 457 12.25 27.03 -6.19
C SER A 457 11.35 27.60 -5.08
N ASN A 458 10.04 27.68 -5.34
CA ASN A 458 9.03 28.01 -4.32
C ASN A 458 8.45 26.78 -3.60
N ILE A 459 9.10 25.61 -3.73
CA ILE A 459 8.69 24.37 -3.07
C ILE A 459 9.46 24.22 -1.77
N HIS A 460 8.73 24.07 -0.65
CA HIS A 460 9.37 23.94 0.65
C HIS A 460 9.76 22.49 0.94
N SER A 461 10.95 22.27 1.48
CA SER A 461 11.34 20.94 1.93
C SER A 461 10.61 20.55 3.23
N LEU A 462 10.10 19.32 3.27
CA LEU A 462 9.59 18.66 4.47
C LEU A 462 10.61 17.59 4.90
N ASN A 463 11.54 18.01 5.77
CA ASN A 463 12.71 17.23 6.16
C ASN A 463 12.35 16.15 7.19
N ILE A 464 12.11 14.93 6.73
CA ILE A 464 11.79 13.76 7.58
C ILE A 464 12.96 12.77 7.72
N THR A 465 14.01 12.93 6.92
CA THR A 465 15.05 11.89 6.79
C THR A 465 15.77 11.66 8.10
N ARG A 466 16.35 12.72 8.69
CA ARG A 466 17.18 12.59 9.89
C ARG A 466 16.44 11.92 11.05
N MET A 467 15.21 12.35 11.35
CA MET A 467 14.42 11.70 12.40
C MET A 467 14.11 10.24 12.07
N SER A 468 13.93 9.91 10.79
CA SER A 468 13.57 8.54 10.38
C SER A 468 14.78 7.60 10.37
N GLU A 469 16.00 8.11 10.17
CA GLU A 469 17.24 7.32 10.19
C GLU A 469 17.47 6.63 11.55
N PHE A 470 16.93 7.18 12.63
CA PHE A 470 17.02 6.54 13.93
C PHE A 470 16.07 5.35 14.08
N ARG A 471 15.05 5.21 13.24
CA ARG A 471 13.87 4.37 13.52
C ARG A 471 13.91 2.99 12.88
N ALA A 472 15.07 2.36 12.85
CA ALA A 472 15.23 0.99 12.37
C ALA A 472 14.25 -0.02 13.04
N ASP A 473 13.79 0.27 14.26
CA ASP A 473 12.81 -0.51 15.03
C ASP A 473 11.39 -0.56 14.44
N ALA A 474 11.06 0.43 13.60
CA ALA A 474 9.68 0.75 13.23
C ALA A 474 9.25 0.22 11.85
N HIS A 475 10.11 -0.55 11.18
CA HIS A 475 9.77 -1.25 9.94
C HIS A 475 8.91 -2.50 10.22
N PRO A 476 8.00 -2.91 9.32
CA PRO A 476 7.30 -4.18 9.44
C PRO A 476 8.22 -5.39 9.52
N SER A 477 9.37 -5.35 8.85
CA SER A 477 10.34 -6.44 8.85
C SER A 477 9.66 -7.74 8.38
N SER A 478 9.94 -8.88 9.02
CA SER A 478 9.29 -10.16 8.75
C SER A 478 7.77 -10.16 8.96
N ALA A 479 7.25 -9.24 9.78
CA ALA A 479 5.81 -9.07 9.98
C ALA A 479 5.12 -8.41 8.77
N GLY A 480 5.86 -8.02 7.72
CA GLY A 480 5.31 -7.47 6.48
C GLY A 480 4.52 -8.47 5.63
N GLY A 481 4.59 -9.78 5.94
CA GLY A 481 3.85 -10.83 5.24
C GLY A 481 4.42 -11.18 3.85
N LYS A 482 5.65 -10.76 3.57
CA LYS A 482 6.40 -11.12 2.36
C LYS A 482 7.40 -12.24 2.68
N LYS A 483 7.99 -12.83 1.63
CA LYS A 483 9.08 -13.82 1.78
C LYS A 483 10.39 -13.22 2.31
N HIS A 484 10.53 -11.90 2.23
CA HIS A 484 11.69 -11.12 2.67
C HIS A 484 11.22 -10.03 3.64
N ASP A 485 12.12 -9.55 4.48
CA ASP A 485 11.82 -8.50 5.46
C ASP A 485 11.49 -7.17 4.72
N ASP A 486 10.40 -6.50 5.12
CA ASP A 486 10.07 -5.17 4.60
C ASP A 486 10.79 -4.11 5.44
N CYS A 487 11.95 -3.67 4.94
CA CYS A 487 12.83 -2.68 5.59
C CYS A 487 12.76 -1.29 4.94
N MET A 488 11.69 -1.05 4.17
CA MET A 488 11.47 0.20 3.45
C MET A 488 10.22 0.91 3.99
N HIS A 489 9.09 0.20 4.11
CA HIS A 489 7.85 0.78 4.60
C HIS A 489 7.81 0.85 6.13
N TRP A 490 6.83 1.55 6.68
CA TRP A 490 6.71 1.78 8.11
C TRP A 490 5.48 1.10 8.69
N CYS A 491 5.62 0.60 9.92
CA CYS A 491 4.48 0.17 10.73
C CYS A 491 3.49 1.32 10.92
N LEU A 492 2.20 1.00 10.86
CA LEU A 492 1.11 1.91 11.19
C LEU A 492 0.29 1.35 12.38
N PRO A 493 0.03 2.15 13.42
CA PRO A 493 0.61 3.47 13.74
C PRO A 493 2.13 3.43 13.96
N GLY A 494 2.81 4.57 13.79
CA GLY A 494 4.27 4.66 13.87
C GLY A 494 4.88 5.94 13.30
N VAL A 495 6.09 5.83 12.70
CA VAL A 495 6.95 6.96 12.30
C VAL A 495 6.26 7.96 11.37
N THR A 496 5.40 7.49 10.48
CA THR A 496 4.66 8.37 9.56
C THR A 496 3.65 9.27 10.26
N ASP A 497 3.23 8.94 11.49
CA ASP A 497 2.38 9.82 12.30
C ASP A 497 3.17 11.07 12.72
N THR A 498 4.45 10.92 13.07
CA THR A 498 5.37 12.03 13.34
C THR A 498 5.64 12.86 12.08
N TRP A 499 5.71 12.24 10.90
CA TRP A 499 5.80 13.00 9.64
C TRP A 499 4.57 13.88 9.43
N ASN A 500 3.39 13.40 9.80
CA ASN A 500 2.16 14.18 9.72
C ASN A 500 2.12 15.31 10.77
N ASP A 501 2.69 15.12 11.96
CA ASP A 501 2.88 16.22 12.92
C ASP A 501 3.76 17.32 12.33
N LEU A 502 4.89 16.94 11.73
CA LEU A 502 5.80 17.88 11.07
C LEU A 502 5.11 18.60 9.91
N PHE A 503 4.37 17.86 9.08
CA PHE A 503 3.60 18.40 7.97
C PHE A 503 2.62 19.47 8.44
N VAL A 504 1.83 19.19 9.48
CA VAL A 504 0.86 20.16 10.02
C VAL A 504 1.55 21.37 10.64
N ALA A 505 2.67 21.17 11.35
CA ALA A 505 3.46 22.26 11.90
C ALA A 505 4.00 23.19 10.79
N HIS A 506 4.50 22.61 9.68
CA HIS A 506 4.93 23.36 8.50
C HIS A 506 3.77 24.11 7.84
N LEU A 507 2.62 23.47 7.62
CA LEU A 507 1.47 24.12 7.01
C LEU A 507 0.99 25.31 7.84
N ASN A 508 0.90 25.16 9.18
CA ASN A 508 0.48 26.23 10.07
C ASN A 508 1.43 27.43 9.97
N ARG A 509 2.74 27.18 9.89
CA ARG A 509 3.77 28.23 9.73
C ARG A 509 3.66 28.95 8.38
N LEU A 510 3.41 28.21 7.30
CA LEU A 510 3.25 28.80 5.97
C LEU A 510 1.97 29.63 5.87
N LYS A 511 0.88 29.18 6.52
CA LYS A 511 -0.39 29.90 6.58
C LYS A 511 -0.33 31.19 7.42
N THR A 512 0.56 31.28 8.41
CA THR A 512 0.76 32.53 9.17
C THR A 512 1.57 33.59 8.43
N ARG A 513 2.28 33.21 7.36
CA ARG A 513 3.17 34.10 6.58
C ARG A 513 2.52 34.67 5.32
N ASN A 514 1.42 34.04 4.87
CA ASN A 514 0.60 34.46 3.74
C ASN A 514 -0.70 35.09 4.28
#